data_AF-A0A1J4KMS4-F1
#
_entry.id   AF-A0A1J4KMS4-F1
#
_cell.length_a   1.000
_cell.length_b   1.000
_cell.length_c   1.000
_cell.angle_alpha   90.00
_cell.angle_beta   90.00
_cell.angle_gamma   90.00
#
_symmetry.space_group_name_H-M   'P 1'
#
loop_
_entity.id
_entity.type
_entity.pdbx_description
1 polymer ?
#
loop_
_entity_poly.entity_id
_entity_poly.type
_entity_poly.pdbx_seq_one_letter_code
_entity_poly.pdbx_strand_id
1 'polypeptide(L)'
;MNPELEKEMSEASLMENANRAINVIIRPPRTTYKLEELTNIYFDIKLPPIPRIPISFKNRNGLNLVGSFYISGSFNTEKTHYCVVYLHGNVGTQKEGRFLVKYLCPRGICVYCFDFAGSGLSGGEYVTLGHNEQYDIVDSLDFLRDHFHVTHFVLWGRSMGAASAVLAASLHPMIKGIIVDSAYSSLSSLFSAIAQQTPLPSFIRPMAVWWIKHEVQQRAGFDCNDVNPSKIAAKNVNVPLFLGHCTDDNFVPYSHGVKIYQKYACPDKEMMTMTGGHNGVRDPGWIMKCIRFILRVFDLPFQYFEVEFTPETVEHVASFADLMANEAAK
;
A
#
# COMPACT_ATOMS: atom_id res chain seq x y z
N MET A 1 -20.49 28.02 36.06
CA MET A 1 -19.51 26.96 35.69
C MET A 1 -18.13 27.60 35.76
N ASN A 2 -17.12 26.95 36.35
CA ASN A 2 -15.81 27.56 36.62
C ASN A 2 -15.01 27.71 35.31
N PRO A 3 -14.61 28.93 34.90
CA PRO A 3 -13.87 29.15 33.64
C PRO A 3 -12.57 28.37 33.52
N GLU A 4 -11.91 28.09 34.65
CA GLU A 4 -10.69 27.28 34.68
C GLU A 4 -11.00 25.80 34.40
N LEU A 5 -12.11 25.30 34.91
CA LEU A 5 -12.55 23.92 34.69
C LEU A 5 -13.00 23.70 33.23
N GLU A 6 -13.63 24.70 32.61
CA GLU A 6 -13.97 24.68 31.18
C GLU A 6 -12.72 24.69 30.29
N LYS A 7 -11.69 25.47 30.68
CA LYS A 7 -10.41 25.51 29.97
C LYS A 7 -9.65 24.19 30.09
N GLU A 8 -9.57 23.61 31.28
CA GLU A 8 -8.94 22.30 31.51
C GLU A 8 -9.67 21.17 30.76
N MET A 9 -11.01 21.16 30.76
CA MET A 9 -11.80 20.20 29.99
C MET A 9 -11.61 20.37 28.48
N SER A 10 -11.48 21.61 28.00
CA SER A 10 -11.20 21.91 26.59
C SER A 10 -9.80 21.48 26.16
N GLU A 11 -8.78 21.75 26.98
CA GLU A 11 -7.38 21.34 26.72
C GLU A 11 -7.23 19.81 26.76
N ALA A 12 -7.89 19.14 27.71
CA ALA A 12 -7.92 17.68 27.79
C ALA A 12 -8.58 17.06 26.55
N SER A 13 -9.71 17.61 26.10
CA SER A 13 -10.39 17.16 24.88
C SER A 13 -9.56 17.38 23.62
N LEU A 14 -8.83 18.50 23.52
CA LEU A 14 -7.92 18.78 22.42
C LEU A 14 -6.75 17.78 22.36
N MET A 15 -6.12 17.52 23.51
CA MET A 15 -5.02 16.57 23.60
C MET A 15 -5.48 15.13 23.31
N GLU A 16 -6.67 14.76 23.76
CA GLU A 16 -7.27 13.45 23.46
C GLU A 16 -7.54 13.29 21.96
N ASN A 17 -8.14 14.29 21.31
CA ASN A 17 -8.38 14.27 19.87
C ASN A 17 -7.08 14.23 19.06
N ALA A 18 -6.04 14.91 19.52
CA ALA A 18 -4.72 14.89 18.90
C ALA A 18 -4.04 13.51 19.05
N ASN A 19 -4.16 12.87 20.22
CA ASN A 19 -3.66 11.53 20.46
C ASN A 19 -4.38 10.47 19.62
N ARG A 20 -5.70 10.59 19.46
CA ARG A 20 -6.51 9.77 18.54
C ARG A 20 -6.03 9.91 17.10
N ALA A 21 -5.84 11.15 16.63
CA ALA A 21 -5.29 11.41 15.30
C ALA A 21 -3.93 10.74 15.07
N ILE A 22 -3.03 10.75 16.05
CA ILE A 22 -1.75 10.01 15.97
C ILE A 22 -1.98 8.51 15.89
N ASN A 23 -2.83 7.96 16.76
CA ASN A 23 -3.11 6.54 16.77
C ASN A 23 -3.66 6.07 15.41
N VAL A 24 -4.57 6.81 14.79
CA VAL A 24 -5.09 6.41 13.47
C VAL A 24 -4.03 6.43 12.36
N ILE A 25 -2.98 7.26 12.51
CA ILE A 25 -1.87 7.34 11.56
C ILE A 25 -0.94 6.12 11.68
N ILE A 26 -0.49 5.77 12.89
CA ILE A 26 0.56 4.76 13.13
C ILE A 26 0.05 3.43 13.69
N ARG A 27 -1.19 3.41 14.18
CA ARG A 27 -1.86 2.26 14.78
C ARG A 27 -3.35 2.29 14.40
N PRO A 28 -3.66 2.34 13.09
CA PRO A 28 -5.06 2.35 12.66
C PRO A 28 -5.80 1.12 13.21
N PRO A 29 -7.14 1.19 13.33
CA PRO A 29 -7.94 0.03 13.65
C PRO A 29 -7.53 -1.15 12.76
N ARG A 30 -6.99 -2.19 13.38
CA ARG A 30 -6.52 -3.37 12.67
C ARG A 30 -7.73 -4.11 12.12
N THR A 31 -7.79 -4.22 10.80
CA THR A 31 -8.74 -5.10 10.11
C THR A 31 -8.40 -6.54 10.47
N THR A 32 -9.27 -7.21 11.23
CA THR A 32 -9.12 -8.62 11.58
C THR A 32 -10.00 -9.49 10.69
N TYR A 33 -9.50 -10.64 10.27
CA TYR A 33 -10.27 -11.63 9.53
C TYR A 33 -9.81 -13.04 9.87
N LYS A 34 -10.64 -14.03 9.54
CA LYS A 34 -10.34 -15.44 9.77
C LYS A 34 -9.60 -16.03 8.58
N LEU A 35 -8.51 -16.77 8.82
CA LEU A 35 -7.75 -17.43 7.73
C LEU A 35 -8.61 -18.44 6.98
N GLU A 36 -9.63 -19.00 7.63
CA GLU A 36 -10.59 -19.93 7.05
C GLU A 36 -11.46 -19.29 5.96
N GLU A 37 -11.63 -17.95 5.99
CA GLU A 37 -12.29 -17.21 4.92
C GLU A 37 -11.44 -17.15 3.64
N LEU A 38 -10.14 -17.43 3.76
CA LEU A 38 -9.22 -17.58 2.64
C LEU A 38 -9.00 -19.08 2.43
N THR A 39 -9.82 -19.69 1.57
CA THR A 39 -9.67 -21.09 1.20
C THR A 39 -8.33 -21.35 0.50
N ASN A 40 -7.77 -22.56 0.62
CA ASN A 40 -6.53 -22.97 -0.08
C ASN A 40 -6.70 -23.08 -1.61
N ILE A 41 -7.88 -22.75 -2.10
CA ILE A 41 -8.21 -22.66 -3.52
C ILE A 41 -8.93 -21.33 -3.71
N TYR A 42 -8.44 -20.51 -4.64
CA TYR A 42 -9.18 -19.39 -5.16
C TYR A 42 -10.14 -19.89 -6.24
N PHE A 43 -11.42 -19.57 -6.07
CA PHE A 43 -12.48 -19.96 -6.98
C PHE A 43 -12.99 -18.74 -7.76
N ASP A 44 -13.09 -18.91 -9.06
CA ASP A 44 -13.79 -18.02 -9.98
C ASP A 44 -14.58 -18.91 -10.94
N ILE A 45 -15.83 -18.53 -11.23
CA ILE A 45 -16.73 -19.36 -12.04
C ILE A 45 -16.22 -19.58 -13.48
N LYS A 46 -15.36 -18.70 -13.98
CA LYS A 46 -14.83 -18.74 -15.35
C LYS A 46 -13.44 -19.37 -15.44
N LEU A 47 -12.83 -19.74 -14.32
CA LEU A 47 -11.45 -20.20 -14.28
C LEU A 47 -11.33 -21.58 -13.61
N PRO A 48 -10.32 -22.38 -14.00
CA PRO A 48 -9.91 -23.52 -13.20
C PRO A 48 -9.57 -23.10 -11.77
N PRO A 49 -9.74 -24.01 -10.78
CA PRO A 49 -9.32 -23.76 -9.40
C PRO A 49 -7.86 -23.31 -9.31
N ILE A 50 -7.59 -22.17 -8.68
CA ILE A 50 -6.24 -21.63 -8.52
C ILE A 50 -5.72 -21.98 -7.11
N PRO A 51 -4.62 -22.75 -6.98
CA PRO A 51 -4.08 -23.09 -5.66
C PRO A 51 -3.60 -21.84 -4.92
N ARG A 52 -3.85 -21.83 -3.61
CA ARG A 52 -3.35 -20.84 -2.66
C ARG A 52 -2.55 -21.55 -1.57
N ILE A 53 -1.33 -21.08 -1.35
CA ILE A 53 -0.49 -21.47 -0.21
C ILE A 53 -0.53 -20.34 0.83
N PRO A 54 -1.06 -20.58 2.04
CA PRO A 54 -0.89 -19.64 3.14
C PRO A 54 0.59 -19.57 3.53
N ILE A 55 1.12 -18.35 3.64
CA ILE A 55 2.51 -18.07 4.01
C ILE A 55 2.53 -17.41 5.38
N SER A 56 3.48 -17.85 6.23
CA SER A 56 3.81 -17.22 7.50
C SER A 56 5.31 -17.32 7.72
N PHE A 57 6.00 -16.19 7.89
CA PHE A 57 7.44 -16.18 8.15
C PHE A 57 7.84 -14.96 8.98
N LYS A 58 9.02 -14.99 9.61
CA LYS A 58 9.53 -13.82 10.36
C LYS A 58 10.30 -12.88 9.44
N ASN A 59 9.97 -11.59 9.49
CA ASN A 59 10.79 -10.54 8.87
C ASN A 59 12.06 -10.28 9.67
N ARG A 60 12.92 -9.38 9.17
CA ARG A 60 14.19 -8.97 9.81
C ARG A 60 14.03 -8.39 11.22
N ASN A 61 12.84 -7.89 11.56
CA ASN A 61 12.51 -7.35 12.88
C ASN A 61 11.91 -8.41 13.81
N GLY A 62 11.88 -9.68 13.39
CA GLY A 62 11.35 -10.80 14.17
C GLY A 62 9.81 -10.86 14.23
N LEU A 63 9.13 -10.00 13.48
CA LEU A 63 7.67 -9.96 13.37
C LEU A 63 7.20 -10.99 12.36
N ASN A 64 6.13 -11.71 12.70
CA ASN A 64 5.56 -12.69 11.80
C ASN A 64 4.72 -11.98 10.72
N LEU A 65 5.10 -12.11 9.45
CA LEU A 65 4.31 -11.66 8.30
C LEU A 65 3.42 -12.79 7.81
N VAL A 66 2.14 -12.49 7.58
CA VAL A 66 1.12 -13.43 7.13
C VAL A 66 0.65 -13.05 5.74
N GLY A 67 0.55 -14.04 4.84
CA GLY A 67 0.17 -13.81 3.45
C GLY A 67 -0.41 -15.02 2.74
N SER A 68 -0.73 -14.83 1.47
CA SER A 68 -1.29 -15.81 0.56
C SER A 68 -0.54 -15.77 -0.76
N PHE A 69 0.05 -16.90 -1.13
CA PHE A 69 0.68 -17.08 -2.43
C PHE A 69 -0.23 -17.89 -3.34
N TYR A 70 -0.71 -17.24 -4.40
CA TYR A 70 -1.57 -17.82 -5.42
C TYR A 70 -0.70 -18.29 -6.59
N ILE A 71 -0.75 -19.59 -6.86
CA ILE A 71 0.14 -20.26 -7.80
C ILE A 71 -0.40 -20.09 -9.22
N SER A 72 0.48 -19.80 -10.18
CA SER A 72 0.10 -19.78 -11.60
C SER A 72 -0.26 -21.18 -12.12
N GLY A 73 -1.13 -21.25 -13.14
CA GLY A 73 -1.57 -22.54 -13.71
C GLY A 73 -0.45 -23.38 -14.32
N SER A 74 0.66 -22.72 -14.69
CA SER A 74 1.84 -23.30 -15.35
C SER A 74 3.07 -23.40 -14.43
N PHE A 75 2.92 -23.16 -13.12
CA PHE A 75 4.04 -23.07 -12.18
C PHE A 75 4.97 -24.30 -12.19
N ASN A 76 4.42 -25.51 -12.31
CA ASN A 76 5.23 -26.74 -12.28
C ASN A 76 5.92 -27.06 -13.62
N THR A 77 5.57 -26.36 -14.70
CA THR A 77 6.10 -26.62 -16.05
C THR A 77 7.00 -25.49 -16.56
N GLU A 78 6.91 -24.30 -15.97
CA GLU A 78 7.74 -23.15 -16.31
C GLU A 78 9.13 -23.23 -15.70
N LYS A 79 10.13 -22.76 -16.46
CA LYS A 79 11.53 -22.63 -16.00
C LYS A 79 11.77 -21.37 -15.18
N THR A 80 10.90 -20.37 -15.32
CA THR A 80 11.04 -19.06 -14.70
C THR A 80 9.71 -18.71 -14.06
N HIS A 81 9.74 -18.37 -12.77
CA HIS A 81 8.54 -18.01 -12.03
C HIS A 81 8.45 -16.49 -11.87
N TYR A 82 7.35 -15.94 -12.38
CA TYR A 82 6.97 -14.54 -12.28
C TYR A 82 5.96 -14.35 -11.15
N CYS A 83 6.06 -13.24 -10.42
CA CYS A 83 5.10 -12.91 -9.38
C CYS A 83 4.77 -11.42 -9.35
N VAL A 84 3.50 -11.10 -9.17
CA VAL A 84 3.06 -9.77 -8.74
C VAL A 84 2.85 -9.80 -7.24
N VAL A 85 3.55 -8.91 -6.53
CA VAL A 85 3.37 -8.71 -5.10
C VAL A 85 2.46 -7.51 -4.88
N TYR A 86 1.29 -7.74 -4.30
CA TYR A 86 0.34 -6.67 -3.99
C TYR A 86 0.59 -6.10 -2.60
N LEU A 87 0.65 -4.78 -2.53
CA LEU A 87 1.02 -3.99 -1.35
C LEU A 87 -0.18 -3.13 -0.94
N HIS A 88 -0.87 -3.55 0.12
CA HIS A 88 -2.12 -2.93 0.55
C HIS A 88 -1.93 -1.49 1.09
N GLY A 89 -3.00 -0.71 1.06
CA GLY A 89 -3.05 0.63 1.65
C GLY A 89 -3.05 0.62 3.17
N ASN A 90 -3.02 1.80 3.79
CA ASN A 90 -3.22 1.88 5.24
C ASN A 90 -4.60 1.29 5.61
N VAL A 91 -4.70 0.59 6.75
CA VAL A 91 -5.91 -0.18 7.16
C VAL A 91 -6.22 -1.43 6.31
N GLY A 92 -5.53 -1.60 5.18
CA GLY A 92 -5.69 -2.74 4.28
C GLY A 92 -5.15 -4.05 4.84
N THR A 93 -5.39 -5.12 4.08
CA THR A 93 -4.90 -6.48 4.35
C THR A 93 -4.59 -7.19 3.04
N GLN A 94 -4.05 -8.40 3.10
CA GLN A 94 -3.83 -9.29 1.96
C GLN A 94 -5.09 -9.56 1.13
N LYS A 95 -6.29 -9.29 1.67
CA LYS A 95 -7.54 -9.39 0.91
C LYS A 95 -7.62 -8.38 -0.23
N GLU A 96 -7.02 -7.20 -0.08
CA GLU A 96 -7.13 -6.09 -1.04
C GLU A 96 -6.60 -6.45 -2.44
N GLY A 97 -5.53 -7.25 -2.53
CA GLY A 97 -4.92 -7.61 -3.80
C GLY A 97 -5.55 -8.80 -4.53
N ARG A 98 -6.54 -9.47 -3.92
CA ARG A 98 -7.05 -10.76 -4.40
C ARG A 98 -7.71 -10.69 -5.77
N PHE A 99 -8.24 -9.54 -6.16
CA PHE A 99 -8.80 -9.34 -7.50
C PHE A 99 -7.78 -9.62 -8.62
N LEU A 100 -6.47 -9.52 -8.35
CA LEU A 100 -5.43 -9.80 -9.34
C LEU A 100 -5.30 -11.28 -9.71
N VAL A 101 -5.73 -12.18 -8.84
CA VAL A 101 -5.54 -13.63 -8.99
C VAL A 101 -6.19 -14.13 -10.29
N LYS A 102 -7.44 -13.73 -10.55
CA LYS A 102 -8.16 -14.11 -11.77
C LYS A 102 -7.54 -13.56 -13.06
N TYR A 103 -6.78 -12.47 -12.97
CA TYR A 103 -6.15 -11.84 -14.11
C TYR A 103 -4.71 -12.32 -14.37
N LEU A 104 -3.98 -12.76 -13.35
CA LEU A 104 -2.55 -13.04 -13.49
C LEU A 104 -2.22 -14.53 -13.45
N CYS A 105 -2.81 -15.30 -12.54
CA CYS A 105 -2.50 -16.73 -12.40
C CYS A 105 -2.77 -17.56 -13.66
N PRO A 106 -3.86 -17.31 -14.44
CA PRO A 106 -4.07 -17.99 -15.72
C PRO A 106 -3.02 -17.66 -16.79
N ARG A 107 -2.21 -16.61 -16.60
CA ARG A 107 -1.21 -16.10 -17.55
C ARG A 107 0.22 -16.45 -17.15
N GLY A 108 0.40 -17.43 -16.27
CA GLY A 108 1.71 -17.86 -15.79
C GLY A 108 2.32 -16.96 -14.71
N ILE A 109 1.58 -15.97 -14.20
CA ILE A 109 2.10 -15.02 -13.21
C ILE A 109 1.46 -15.32 -11.86
N CYS A 110 2.28 -15.67 -10.87
CA CYS A 110 1.82 -15.86 -9.50
C CYS A 110 1.40 -14.52 -8.88
N VAL A 111 0.58 -14.59 -7.84
CA VAL A 111 0.20 -13.40 -7.06
C VAL A 111 0.53 -13.65 -5.61
N TYR A 112 1.23 -12.72 -4.98
CA TYR A 112 1.45 -12.73 -3.54
C TYR A 112 0.78 -11.52 -2.90
N CYS A 113 -0.11 -11.78 -1.96
CA CYS A 113 -0.72 -10.74 -1.13
C CYS A 113 -0.35 -11.04 0.32
N PHE A 114 0.09 -10.04 1.07
CA PHE A 114 0.44 -10.22 2.49
C PHE A 114 -0.01 -9.02 3.30
N ASP A 115 -0.10 -9.21 4.62
CA ASP A 115 -0.32 -8.13 5.56
C ASP A 115 1.05 -7.56 5.97
N PHE A 116 1.24 -6.26 5.82
CA PHE A 116 2.39 -5.57 6.38
C PHE A 116 2.46 -5.73 7.90
N ALA A 117 3.66 -5.59 8.48
CA ALA A 117 3.79 -5.49 9.92
C ALA A 117 2.84 -4.42 10.49
N GLY A 118 2.22 -4.70 11.63
CA GLY A 118 1.20 -3.82 12.22
C GLY A 118 -0.21 -3.98 11.62
N SER A 119 -0.38 -4.72 10.53
CA SER A 119 -1.65 -4.87 9.79
C SER A 119 -2.19 -6.29 9.81
N GLY A 120 -3.50 -6.45 9.59
CA GLY A 120 -4.14 -7.75 9.39
C GLY A 120 -3.80 -8.78 10.47
N LEU A 121 -3.34 -9.95 10.05
CA LEU A 121 -2.89 -11.04 10.92
C LEU A 121 -1.38 -11.04 11.15
N SER A 122 -0.64 -10.10 10.55
CA SER A 122 0.78 -9.92 10.82
C SER A 122 1.04 -9.39 12.24
N GLY A 123 2.20 -9.74 12.76
CA GLY A 123 2.70 -9.26 14.05
C GLY A 123 3.06 -7.77 14.01
N GLY A 124 3.55 -7.27 15.14
CA GLY A 124 3.88 -5.85 15.32
C GLY A 124 2.68 -5.06 15.82
N GLU A 125 2.95 -3.90 16.41
CA GLU A 125 1.91 -3.00 16.93
C GLU A 125 1.61 -1.85 15.98
N TYR A 126 2.64 -1.32 15.33
CA TYR A 126 2.59 -0.10 14.54
C TYR A 126 2.76 -0.37 13.05
N VAL A 127 2.08 0.45 12.26
CA VAL A 127 2.35 0.70 10.85
C VAL A 127 3.22 1.94 10.76
N THR A 128 4.28 1.89 9.96
CA THR A 128 5.28 2.97 9.85
C THR A 128 5.25 3.69 8.51
N LEU A 129 4.15 3.51 7.78
CA LEU A 129 3.82 4.25 6.56
C LEU A 129 4.99 4.27 5.57
N GLY A 130 5.60 3.13 5.29
CA GLY A 130 6.68 2.99 4.32
C GLY A 130 8.06 2.74 4.94
N HIS A 131 8.29 3.12 6.20
CA HIS A 131 9.62 2.97 6.80
C HIS A 131 10.05 1.50 6.95
N ASN A 132 9.26 0.69 7.66
CA ASN A 132 9.48 -0.75 7.78
C ASN A 132 8.86 -1.52 6.63
N GLU A 133 7.77 -1.01 6.05
CA GLU A 133 7.03 -1.69 5.00
C GLU A 133 7.89 -1.91 3.73
N GLN A 134 8.82 -1.00 3.41
CA GLN A 134 9.77 -1.21 2.32
C GLN A 134 10.68 -2.44 2.55
N TYR A 135 10.96 -2.78 3.81
CA TYR A 135 11.79 -3.91 4.19
C TYR A 135 10.98 -5.19 4.35
N ASP A 136 9.72 -5.10 4.79
CA ASP A 136 8.79 -6.22 4.72
C ASP A 136 8.65 -6.71 3.27
N ILE A 137 8.61 -5.80 2.29
CA ILE A 137 8.66 -6.15 0.86
C ILE A 137 9.90 -6.97 0.55
N VAL A 138 11.08 -6.46 0.90
CA VAL A 138 12.37 -7.14 0.61
C VAL A 138 12.39 -8.53 1.22
N ASP A 139 12.02 -8.65 2.50
CA ASP A 139 12.01 -9.93 3.22
C ASP A 139 11.00 -10.91 2.59
N SER A 140 9.85 -10.43 2.12
CA SER A 140 8.90 -11.23 1.36
C SER A 140 9.44 -11.69 0.00
N LEU A 141 10.18 -10.83 -0.71
CA LEU A 141 10.80 -11.21 -1.99
C LEU A 141 11.88 -12.28 -1.78
N ASP A 142 12.72 -12.11 -0.76
CA ASP A 142 13.73 -13.09 -0.36
C ASP A 142 13.09 -14.43 0.00
N PHE A 143 12.02 -14.42 0.81
CA PHE A 143 11.27 -15.63 1.16
C PHE A 143 10.71 -16.34 -0.08
N LEU A 144 10.07 -15.61 -1.00
CA LEU A 144 9.52 -16.21 -2.22
C LEU A 144 10.62 -16.74 -3.16
N ARG A 145 11.77 -16.08 -3.22
CA ARG A 145 12.93 -16.57 -3.97
C ARG A 145 13.43 -17.89 -3.38
N ASP A 146 13.62 -17.94 -2.07
CA ASP A 146 14.30 -19.06 -1.41
C ASP A 146 13.43 -20.31 -1.32
N HIS A 147 12.11 -20.13 -1.17
CA HIS A 147 11.17 -21.25 -0.99
C HIS A 147 10.37 -21.63 -2.24
N PHE A 148 10.19 -20.70 -3.17
CA PHE A 148 9.38 -20.90 -4.38
C PHE A 148 10.12 -20.60 -5.68
N HIS A 149 11.42 -20.26 -5.61
CA HIS A 149 12.27 -19.98 -6.77
C HIS A 149 11.75 -18.85 -7.69
N VAL A 150 10.96 -17.95 -7.12
CA VAL A 150 10.48 -16.75 -7.82
C VAL A 150 11.64 -15.76 -7.97
N THR A 151 11.92 -15.36 -9.21
CA THR A 151 13.10 -14.55 -9.55
C THR A 151 12.77 -13.23 -10.22
N HIS A 152 11.49 -13.01 -10.56
CA HIS A 152 11.01 -11.85 -11.28
C HIS A 152 9.75 -11.31 -10.61
N PHE A 153 9.85 -10.09 -10.06
CA PHE A 153 8.77 -9.47 -9.31
C PHE A 153 8.33 -8.15 -9.95
N VAL A 154 7.01 -7.94 -10.00
CA VAL A 154 6.43 -6.61 -10.14
C VAL A 154 5.72 -6.27 -8.84
N LEU A 155 5.99 -5.09 -8.30
CA LEU A 155 5.26 -4.60 -7.14
C LEU A 155 4.03 -3.83 -7.62
N TRP A 156 2.87 -4.10 -7.04
CA TRP A 156 1.68 -3.26 -7.22
C TRP A 156 1.24 -2.77 -5.86
N GLY A 157 1.38 -1.47 -5.60
CA GLY A 157 0.94 -0.87 -4.36
C GLY A 157 -0.17 0.15 -4.50
N ARG A 158 -0.96 0.29 -3.44
CA ARG A 158 -1.97 1.35 -3.27
C ARG A 158 -1.63 2.22 -2.06
N SER A 159 -1.75 3.54 -2.19
CA SER A 159 -1.57 4.52 -1.10
C SER A 159 -0.26 4.30 -0.33
N MET A 160 -0.33 3.83 0.93
CA MET A 160 0.85 3.42 1.71
C MET A 160 1.68 2.37 0.98
N GLY A 161 1.09 1.26 0.54
CA GLY A 161 1.80 0.22 -0.20
C GLY A 161 2.42 0.74 -1.50
N ALA A 162 1.80 1.73 -2.15
CA ALA A 162 2.34 2.39 -3.34
C ALA A 162 3.61 3.21 -3.01
N ALA A 163 3.58 3.96 -1.90
CA ALA A 163 4.75 4.68 -1.41
C ALA A 163 5.87 3.71 -0.99
N SER A 164 5.53 2.62 -0.30
CA SER A 164 6.47 1.54 0.06
C SER A 164 7.11 0.91 -1.18
N ALA A 165 6.35 0.70 -2.26
CA ALA A 165 6.88 0.20 -3.54
C ALA A 165 7.95 1.11 -4.12
N VAL A 166 7.70 2.43 -4.11
CA VAL A 166 8.68 3.42 -4.60
C VAL A 166 9.93 3.44 -3.72
N LEU A 167 9.78 3.32 -2.40
CA LEU A 167 10.91 3.23 -1.46
C LEU A 167 11.73 1.94 -1.67
N ALA A 168 11.05 0.82 -1.92
CA ALA A 168 11.67 -0.49 -2.13
C ALA A 168 12.25 -0.70 -3.55
N ALA A 169 11.93 0.17 -4.51
CA ALA A 169 12.22 -0.04 -5.93
C ALA A 169 13.71 -0.32 -6.23
N SER A 170 14.63 0.27 -5.48
CA SER A 170 16.08 0.06 -5.63
C SER A 170 16.69 -0.88 -4.59
N LEU A 171 15.89 -1.47 -3.70
CA LEU A 171 16.39 -2.30 -2.59
C LEU A 171 16.56 -3.77 -2.96
N HIS A 172 15.95 -4.23 -4.06
CA HIS A 172 16.02 -5.64 -4.45
C HIS A 172 16.15 -5.83 -5.97
N PRO A 173 17.19 -6.55 -6.46
CA PRO A 173 17.51 -6.64 -7.90
C PRO A 173 16.52 -7.46 -8.74
N MET A 174 15.65 -8.23 -8.08
CA MET A 174 14.62 -9.02 -8.76
C MET A 174 13.33 -8.22 -9.03
N ILE A 175 13.23 -6.97 -8.56
CA ILE A 175 12.14 -6.07 -8.91
C ILE A 175 12.34 -5.63 -10.36
N LYS A 176 11.38 -5.97 -11.23
CA LYS A 176 11.41 -5.68 -12.67
C LYS A 176 10.49 -4.53 -13.07
N GLY A 177 9.52 -4.18 -12.24
CA GLY A 177 8.64 -3.05 -12.47
C GLY A 177 7.85 -2.70 -11.21
N ILE A 178 7.35 -1.48 -11.12
CA ILE A 178 6.44 -1.05 -10.06
C ILE A 178 5.19 -0.38 -10.64
N ILE A 179 4.05 -0.71 -10.05
CA ILE A 179 2.75 -0.07 -10.28
C ILE A 179 2.39 0.69 -9.00
N VAL A 180 2.11 1.97 -9.14
CA VAL A 180 1.93 2.91 -8.04
C VAL A 180 0.56 3.56 -8.16
N ASP A 181 -0.37 3.23 -7.26
CA ASP A 181 -1.72 3.79 -7.21
C ASP A 181 -1.87 4.78 -6.04
N SER A 182 -2.04 6.07 -6.33
CA SER A 182 -2.29 7.15 -5.36
C SER A 182 -1.25 7.28 -4.23
N ALA A 183 0.05 7.18 -4.54
CA ALA A 183 1.13 7.34 -3.56
C ALA A 183 1.33 8.79 -3.10
N TYR A 184 1.73 8.96 -1.83
CA TYR A 184 2.21 10.25 -1.33
C TYR A 184 3.71 10.45 -1.62
N SER A 185 4.10 11.69 -1.88
CA SER A 185 5.50 12.04 -2.22
C SER A 185 6.49 12.01 -1.05
N SER A 186 6.00 12.24 0.16
CA SER A 186 6.74 12.12 1.44
C SER A 186 5.76 12.16 2.60
N LEU A 187 6.11 11.53 3.71
CA LEU A 187 5.23 11.48 4.88
C LEU A 187 5.02 12.86 5.50
N SER A 188 6.06 13.71 5.50
CA SER A 188 5.92 15.12 5.92
C SER A 188 4.93 15.90 5.05
N SER A 189 4.92 15.68 3.73
CA SER A 189 3.95 16.35 2.85
C SER A 189 2.55 15.78 3.02
N LEU A 190 2.40 14.49 3.32
CA LEU A 190 1.11 13.89 3.66
C LEU A 190 0.52 14.51 4.93
N PHE A 191 1.30 14.61 6.01
CA PHE A 191 0.84 15.27 7.25
C PHE A 191 0.50 16.74 7.03
N SER A 192 1.25 17.43 6.16
CA SER A 192 0.92 18.81 5.79
C SER A 192 -0.40 18.89 5.02
N ALA A 193 -0.74 17.92 4.18
CA ALA A 193 -2.02 17.85 3.47
C ALA A 193 -3.18 17.56 4.45
N ILE A 194 -2.99 16.61 5.37
CA ILE A 194 -3.97 16.30 6.43
C ILE A 194 -4.22 17.55 7.29
N ALA A 195 -3.16 18.26 7.72
CA ALA A 195 -3.28 19.49 8.50
C ALA A 195 -3.93 20.66 7.73
N GLN A 196 -4.00 20.61 6.41
CA GLN A 196 -4.75 21.59 5.60
C GLN A 196 -6.24 21.28 5.54
N GLN A 197 -6.63 20.03 5.77
CA GLN A 197 -8.03 19.59 5.81
C GLN A 197 -8.67 19.80 7.18
N THR A 198 -7.87 20.06 8.22
CA THR A 198 -8.39 20.42 9.53
C THR A 198 -8.73 21.91 9.60
N PRO A 199 -9.70 22.31 10.46
CA PRO A 199 -10.10 23.71 10.62
C PRO A 199 -9.05 24.58 11.33
N LEU A 200 -7.79 24.14 11.41
CA LEU A 200 -6.72 24.85 12.09
C LEU A 200 -6.29 26.12 11.32
N PRO A 201 -6.08 27.26 12.02
CA PRO A 201 -5.50 28.46 11.44
C PRO A 201 -4.14 28.20 10.79
N SER A 202 -3.87 28.84 9.65
CA SER A 202 -2.67 28.59 8.83
C SER A 202 -1.35 28.76 9.59
N PHE A 203 -1.28 29.71 10.53
CA PHE A 203 -0.08 29.98 11.32
C PHE A 203 0.23 28.90 12.36
N ILE A 204 -0.74 28.05 12.75
CA ILE A 204 -0.56 26.96 13.72
C ILE A 204 -0.14 25.66 13.03
N ARG A 205 -0.47 25.49 11.74
CA ARG A 205 -0.23 24.24 10.98
C ARG A 205 1.22 23.75 11.01
N PRO A 206 2.27 24.60 10.89
CA PRO A 206 3.65 24.12 10.99
C PRO A 206 3.97 23.47 12.34
N MET A 207 3.46 24.04 13.43
CA MET A 207 3.63 23.46 14.77
C MET A 207 2.87 22.14 14.91
N ALA A 208 1.64 22.06 14.38
CA ALA A 208 0.87 20.82 14.38
C ALA A 208 1.60 19.70 13.61
N VAL A 209 2.15 19.98 12.43
CA VAL A 209 2.93 18.99 11.65
C VAL A 209 4.21 18.58 12.40
N TRP A 210 4.91 19.53 13.03
CA TRP A 210 6.09 19.21 13.84
C TRP A 210 5.72 18.29 15.01
N TRP A 211 4.65 18.62 15.74
CA TRP A 211 4.16 17.83 16.86
C TRP A 211 3.75 16.42 16.42
N ILE A 212 3.04 16.30 15.30
CA ILE A 212 2.65 14.99 14.75
C ILE A 212 3.87 14.12 14.50
N LYS A 213 4.89 14.68 13.83
CA LYS A 213 6.13 13.94 13.54
C LYS A 213 6.86 13.53 14.80
N HIS A 214 6.92 14.42 15.80
CA HIS A 214 7.55 14.12 17.08
C HIS A 214 6.84 12.97 17.80
N GLU A 215 5.50 13.00 17.88
CA GLU A 215 4.72 11.92 18.50
C GLU A 215 4.88 10.59 17.75
N VAL A 216 4.85 10.61 16.42
CA VAL A 216 5.11 9.41 15.61
C VAL A 216 6.51 8.86 15.89
N GLN A 217 7.53 9.70 15.95
CA GLN A 217 8.89 9.27 16.24
C GLN A 217 9.02 8.67 17.63
N GLN A 218 8.39 9.29 18.65
CA GLN A 218 8.44 8.80 20.03
C GLN A 218 7.70 7.48 20.22
N ARG A 219 6.59 7.25 19.49
CA ARG A 219 5.75 6.05 19.65
C ARG A 219 6.15 4.89 18.74
N ALA A 220 6.41 5.17 17.46
CA ALA A 220 6.70 4.17 16.44
C ALA A 220 8.20 4.04 16.11
N GLY A 221 9.05 4.90 16.68
CA GLY A 221 10.50 4.73 16.66
C GLY A 221 11.21 5.06 15.33
N PHE A 222 10.59 5.85 14.45
CA PHE A 222 11.20 6.24 13.16
C PHE A 222 11.04 7.73 12.85
N ASP A 223 11.99 8.31 12.11
CA ASP A 223 11.86 9.69 11.62
C ASP A 223 11.00 9.72 10.35
N CYS A 224 9.90 10.47 10.42
CA CYS A 224 9.00 10.70 9.30
C CYS A 224 9.66 11.39 8.09
N ASN A 225 10.81 12.05 8.28
CA ASN A 225 11.58 12.64 7.18
C ASN A 225 12.28 11.59 6.31
N ASP A 226 12.56 10.40 6.86
CA ASP A 226 13.21 9.31 6.12
C ASP A 226 12.24 8.64 5.14
N VAL A 227 10.93 8.74 5.41
CA VAL A 227 9.88 8.28 4.51
C VAL A 227 9.63 9.33 3.42
N ASN A 228 10.42 9.24 2.35
CA ASN A 228 10.38 10.19 1.24
C ASN A 228 10.47 9.51 -0.14
N PRO A 229 9.35 8.95 -0.64
CA PRO A 229 9.28 8.33 -1.96
C PRO A 229 9.80 9.22 -3.08
N SER A 230 9.50 10.53 -3.08
CA SER A 230 9.94 11.45 -4.14
C SER A 230 11.45 11.72 -4.14
N LYS A 231 12.12 11.56 -2.98
CA LYS A 231 13.58 11.65 -2.87
C LYS A 231 14.25 10.38 -3.38
N ILE A 232 13.66 9.21 -3.10
CA ILE A 232 14.15 7.92 -3.63
C ILE A 232 13.90 7.81 -5.13
N ALA A 233 12.73 8.24 -5.60
CA ALA A 233 12.39 8.34 -7.01
C ALA A 233 13.48 9.05 -7.83
N ALA A 234 14.11 10.09 -7.27
CA ALA A 234 15.18 10.86 -7.91
C ALA A 234 16.55 10.18 -7.95
N LYS A 235 16.74 9.00 -7.35
CA LYS A 235 18.05 8.36 -7.18
C LYS A 235 18.12 6.98 -7.82
N ASN A 236 18.97 6.82 -8.85
CA ASN A 236 19.46 5.52 -9.35
C ASN A 236 18.42 4.38 -9.44
N VAL A 237 17.16 4.71 -9.73
CA VAL A 237 16.10 3.72 -9.95
C VAL A 237 16.06 3.41 -11.43
N ASN A 238 16.39 2.18 -11.80
CA ASN A 238 16.31 1.68 -13.18
C ASN A 238 15.11 0.75 -13.40
N VAL A 239 14.15 0.76 -12.48
CA VAL A 239 12.94 -0.08 -12.51
C VAL A 239 11.81 0.69 -13.21
N PRO A 240 11.22 0.16 -14.30
CA PRO A 240 10.05 0.74 -14.95
C PRO A 240 8.91 1.09 -13.99
N LEU A 241 8.22 2.21 -14.24
CA LEU A 241 7.12 2.70 -13.42
C LEU A 241 5.84 2.86 -14.24
N PHE A 242 4.72 2.36 -13.70
CA PHE A 242 3.39 2.77 -14.13
C PHE A 242 2.63 3.40 -12.95
N LEU A 243 2.35 4.70 -13.04
CA LEU A 243 1.75 5.47 -11.96
C LEU A 243 0.31 5.84 -12.29
N GLY A 244 -0.63 5.57 -11.39
CA GLY A 244 -2.02 6.01 -11.45
C GLY A 244 -2.30 6.97 -10.32
N HIS A 245 -2.99 8.08 -10.60
CA HIS A 245 -3.46 8.98 -9.54
C HIS A 245 -4.78 9.65 -9.94
N CYS A 246 -5.74 9.66 -9.01
CA CYS A 246 -7.01 10.34 -9.18
C CYS A 246 -6.91 11.86 -8.99
N THR A 247 -7.52 12.66 -9.86
CA THR A 247 -7.53 14.14 -9.74
C THR A 247 -8.40 14.64 -8.60
N ASP A 248 -9.42 13.86 -8.24
CA ASP A 248 -10.37 14.09 -7.15
C ASP A 248 -9.97 13.35 -5.86
N ASP A 249 -8.69 13.01 -5.71
CA ASP A 249 -8.13 12.41 -4.51
C ASP A 249 -8.02 13.45 -3.38
N ASN A 250 -9.02 13.42 -2.49
CA ASN A 250 -9.10 14.30 -1.33
C ASN A 250 -8.24 13.83 -0.14
N PHE A 251 -7.58 12.68 -0.19
CA PHE A 251 -6.75 12.19 0.91
C PHE A 251 -5.25 12.37 0.60
N VAL A 252 -4.82 11.91 -0.57
CA VAL A 252 -3.48 12.18 -1.11
C VAL A 252 -3.63 13.03 -2.37
N PRO A 253 -3.43 14.34 -2.30
CA PRO A 253 -3.62 15.22 -3.45
C PRO A 253 -2.86 14.74 -4.70
N TYR A 254 -3.47 14.87 -5.88
CA TYR A 254 -2.91 14.47 -7.18
C TYR A 254 -1.48 14.99 -7.44
N SER A 255 -1.15 16.16 -6.89
CA SER A 255 0.18 16.77 -6.97
C SER A 255 1.30 15.88 -6.40
N HIS A 256 1.00 14.99 -5.46
CA HIS A 256 1.97 14.03 -4.93
C HIS A 256 2.39 13.00 -5.98
N GLY A 257 1.44 12.40 -6.71
CA GLY A 257 1.72 11.46 -7.79
C GLY A 257 2.51 12.11 -8.92
N VAL A 258 2.09 13.32 -9.32
CA VAL A 258 2.82 14.13 -10.31
C VAL A 258 4.28 14.36 -9.87
N LYS A 259 4.49 14.72 -8.61
CA LYS A 259 5.83 14.96 -8.06
C LYS A 259 6.70 13.71 -8.05
N ILE A 260 6.13 12.54 -7.73
CA ILE A 260 6.85 11.26 -7.82
C ILE A 260 7.21 10.98 -9.29
N TYR A 261 6.24 11.04 -10.19
CA TYR A 261 6.42 10.76 -11.62
C TYR A 261 7.51 11.64 -12.24
N GLN A 262 7.44 12.96 -12.01
CA GLN A 262 8.42 13.91 -12.54
C GLN A 262 9.84 13.62 -12.05
N LYS A 263 9.99 13.29 -10.77
CA LYS A 263 11.30 13.00 -10.17
C LYS A 263 11.83 11.60 -10.45
N TYR A 264 10.98 10.66 -10.86
CA TYR A 264 11.38 9.27 -11.04
C TYR A 264 12.50 9.13 -12.07
N ALA A 265 13.60 8.48 -11.68
CA ALA A 265 14.86 8.48 -12.42
C ALA A 265 14.81 7.59 -13.68
N CYS A 266 14.09 6.47 -13.64
CA CYS A 266 13.94 5.60 -14.79
C CYS A 266 13.16 6.33 -15.90
N PRO A 267 13.68 6.40 -17.13
CA PRO A 267 12.95 7.02 -18.26
C PRO A 267 11.76 6.18 -18.72
N ASP A 268 11.78 4.86 -18.48
CA ASP A 268 10.63 3.99 -18.72
C ASP A 268 9.59 4.20 -17.62
N LYS A 269 8.84 5.29 -17.76
CA LYS A 269 7.78 5.67 -16.83
C LYS A 269 6.56 6.20 -17.55
N GLU A 270 5.41 5.71 -17.14
CA GLU A 270 4.10 6.15 -17.64
C GLU A 270 3.22 6.61 -16.47
N MET A 271 2.35 7.58 -16.73
CA MET A 271 1.36 8.05 -15.75
C MET A 271 -0.04 8.06 -16.37
N MET A 272 -1.00 7.48 -15.67
CA MET A 272 -2.43 7.56 -15.98
C MET A 272 -3.12 8.47 -14.97
N THR A 273 -3.75 9.52 -15.50
CA THR A 273 -4.66 10.36 -14.73
C THR A 273 -6.02 9.70 -14.64
N MET A 274 -6.59 9.63 -13.45
CA MET A 274 -7.84 8.93 -13.16
C MET A 274 -8.81 9.84 -12.39
N THR A 275 -10.02 9.31 -12.13
CA THR A 275 -11.02 9.87 -11.22
C THR A 275 -11.54 8.76 -10.31
N GLY A 276 -12.34 9.09 -9.29
CA GLY A 276 -12.88 8.13 -8.33
C GLY A 276 -12.24 8.20 -6.94
N GLY A 277 -11.51 9.28 -6.66
CA GLY A 277 -10.95 9.57 -5.34
C GLY A 277 -9.90 8.56 -4.86
N HIS A 278 -9.53 8.67 -3.58
CA HIS A 278 -8.45 7.87 -3.00
C HIS A 278 -8.76 6.37 -2.99
N ASN A 279 -9.94 6.03 -2.49
CA ASN A 279 -10.34 4.66 -2.18
C ASN A 279 -11.42 4.08 -3.09
N GLY A 280 -11.82 4.80 -4.14
CA GLY A 280 -12.82 4.30 -5.08
C GLY A 280 -12.35 3.07 -5.85
N VAL A 281 -13.32 2.33 -6.37
CA VAL A 281 -13.09 1.23 -7.31
C VAL A 281 -12.41 1.79 -8.55
N ARG A 282 -11.32 1.16 -8.99
CA ARG A 282 -10.57 1.61 -10.14
C ARG A 282 -11.24 1.21 -11.45
N ASP A 283 -11.10 2.09 -12.44
CA ASP A 283 -11.61 1.88 -13.80
C ASP A 283 -11.01 0.60 -14.42
N PRO A 284 -11.81 -0.22 -15.14
CA PRO A 284 -11.29 -1.40 -15.83
C PRO A 284 -10.12 -1.11 -16.79
N GLY A 285 -10.08 0.08 -17.40
CA GLY A 285 -8.97 0.53 -18.23
C GLY A 285 -7.66 0.74 -17.47
N TRP A 286 -7.71 1.16 -16.20
CA TRP A 286 -6.53 1.17 -15.33
C TRP A 286 -5.99 -0.24 -15.13
N ILE A 287 -6.85 -1.17 -14.73
CA ILE A 287 -6.46 -2.57 -14.50
C ILE A 287 -5.88 -3.19 -15.76
N MET A 288 -6.51 -2.96 -16.92
CA MET A 288 -6.01 -3.44 -18.21
C MET A 288 -4.61 -2.89 -18.53
N LYS A 289 -4.37 -1.59 -18.34
CA LYS A 289 -3.04 -1.01 -18.60
C LYS A 289 -1.98 -1.51 -17.62
N CYS A 290 -2.33 -1.70 -16.35
CA CYS A 290 -1.45 -2.31 -15.37
C CYS A 290 -1.03 -3.72 -15.77
N ILE A 291 -1.98 -4.55 -16.22
CA ILE A 291 -1.67 -5.92 -16.67
C ILE A 291 -0.83 -5.90 -17.95
N ARG A 292 -1.09 -4.97 -18.88
CA ARG A 292 -0.23 -4.77 -20.06
C ARG A 292 1.19 -4.38 -19.67
N PHE A 293 1.34 -3.49 -18.69
CA PHE A 293 2.63 -3.12 -18.14
C PHE A 293 3.36 -4.33 -17.53
N ILE A 294 2.67 -5.14 -16.72
CA ILE A 294 3.22 -6.37 -16.13
C ILE A 294 3.72 -7.33 -17.21
N LEU A 295 2.88 -7.61 -18.22
CA LEU A 295 3.23 -8.53 -19.31
C LEU A 295 4.44 -8.01 -20.10
N ARG A 296 4.49 -6.71 -20.40
CA ARG A 296 5.64 -6.07 -21.06
C ARG A 296 6.93 -6.21 -20.23
N VAL A 297 6.84 -5.92 -18.92
CA VAL A 297 7.98 -5.98 -18.00
C VAL A 297 8.55 -7.39 -17.87
N PHE A 298 7.70 -8.41 -17.93
CA PHE A 298 8.11 -9.82 -17.91
C PHE A 298 8.39 -10.41 -19.29
N ASP A 299 8.31 -9.63 -20.36
CA ASP A 299 8.45 -10.09 -21.75
C ASP A 299 7.50 -11.26 -22.10
N LEU A 300 6.27 -11.17 -21.60
CA LEU A 300 5.21 -12.15 -21.83
C LEU A 300 4.24 -11.66 -22.93
N PRO A 301 3.72 -12.56 -23.78
CA PRO A 301 2.82 -12.19 -24.84
C PRO A 301 1.51 -11.65 -24.28
N PHE A 302 1.01 -10.56 -24.88
CA PHE A 302 -0.31 -10.05 -24.53
C PHE A 302 -1.40 -11.01 -25.02
N GLN A 303 -2.30 -11.38 -24.12
CA GLN A 303 -3.53 -12.09 -24.42
C GLN A 303 -4.69 -11.20 -24.05
N TYR A 304 -5.66 -11.01 -24.94
CA TYR A 304 -6.85 -10.21 -24.64
C TYR A 304 -7.71 -10.91 -23.58
N PHE A 305 -8.29 -10.12 -22.68
CA PHE A 305 -9.31 -10.56 -21.74
C PHE A 305 -10.19 -9.40 -21.34
N GLU A 306 -11.40 -9.71 -20.90
CA GLU A 306 -12.30 -8.72 -20.35
C GLU A 306 -11.95 -8.47 -18.88
N VAL A 307 -11.77 -7.20 -18.54
CA VAL A 307 -11.69 -6.78 -17.13
C VAL A 307 -13.12 -6.57 -16.67
N GLU A 308 -13.64 -7.54 -15.92
CA GLU A 308 -14.94 -7.39 -15.28
C GLU A 308 -14.89 -6.32 -14.19
N PHE A 309 -15.92 -5.48 -14.14
CA PHE A 309 -16.15 -4.60 -13.01
C PHE A 309 -16.69 -5.43 -11.84
N THR A 310 -15.80 -5.78 -10.92
CA THR A 310 -16.19 -6.30 -9.61
C THR A 310 -16.00 -5.17 -8.60
N PRO A 311 -17.09 -4.56 -8.07
CA PRO A 311 -16.98 -3.68 -6.93
C PRO A 311 -16.61 -4.53 -5.72
N GLU A 312 -15.31 -4.75 -5.50
CA GLU A 312 -14.85 -5.26 -4.22
C GLU A 312 -15.01 -4.12 -3.21
N THR A 313 -15.95 -4.30 -2.27
CA THR A 313 -16.02 -3.47 -1.07
C THR A 313 -14.86 -3.85 -0.18
N VAL A 314 -13.67 -3.35 -0.49
CA VAL A 314 -12.57 -3.38 0.47
C VAL A 314 -12.84 -2.25 1.46
N GLU A 315 -12.90 -2.57 2.75
CA GLU A 315 -13.06 -1.60 3.83
C GLU A 315 -11.87 -0.64 3.78
N HIS A 316 -12.08 0.50 3.14
CA HIS A 316 -11.09 1.56 3.02
C HIS A 316 -11.72 2.89 3.37
N VAL A 317 -10.92 3.73 3.99
CA VAL A 317 -11.41 4.93 4.65
C VAL A 317 -11.14 6.13 3.75
N ALA A 318 -12.18 6.69 3.14
CA ALA A 318 -12.07 7.60 2.00
C ALA A 318 -11.45 8.97 2.32
N SER A 319 -11.41 9.36 3.60
CA SER A 319 -10.83 10.61 4.09
C SER A 319 -10.25 10.46 5.49
N PHE A 320 -9.48 11.47 5.93
CA PHE A 320 -9.01 11.54 7.32
C PHE A 320 -10.17 11.69 8.31
N ALA A 321 -11.25 12.37 7.92
CA ALA A 321 -12.44 12.51 8.76
C ALA A 321 -13.13 11.15 8.98
N ASP A 322 -13.24 10.33 7.94
CA ASP A 322 -13.79 8.96 8.04
C ASP A 322 -12.90 8.08 8.93
N LEU A 323 -11.58 8.29 8.87
CA LEU A 323 -10.58 7.60 9.69
C LEU A 323 -10.78 7.89 11.18
N MET A 324 -11.00 9.16 11.52
CA MET A 324 -11.33 9.57 12.89
C MET A 324 -12.71 9.10 13.35
N ALA A 325 -13.72 9.12 12.45
CA ALA A 325 -15.08 8.68 12.77
C ALA A 325 -15.16 7.19 13.11
N ASN A 326 -14.41 6.35 12.39
CA ASN A 326 -14.36 4.91 12.65
C ASN A 326 -13.69 4.54 14.00
N GLU A 327 -12.78 5.38 14.50
CA GLU A 327 -12.17 5.18 15.83
C GLU A 327 -13.14 5.59 16.95
N ALA A 328 -13.92 6.66 16.75
CA ALA A 328 -14.87 7.17 17.75
C ALA A 328 -16.12 6.30 17.97
N ALA A 329 -16.40 5.36 17.06
CA ALA A 329 -17.53 4.43 17.15
C ALA A 329 -17.25 3.20 18.05
N LYS A 330 -16.10 3.15 18.73
CA LYS A 330 -15.71 2.14 19.71
C LYS A 330 -15.72 2.70 21.13
#